data_AF-V5GNI4-F1
#
_entry.id   AF-V5GNI4-F1
#
_cell.length_a   1.000
_cell.length_b   1.000
_cell.length_c   1.000
_cell.angle_alpha   90.00
_cell.angle_beta   90.00
_cell.angle_gamma   90.00
#
_symmetry.space_group_name_H-M   'P 1'
#
loop_
_entity.id
_entity.type
_entity.pdbx_description
1 polymer ?
#
loop_
_entity_poly.entity_id
_entity_poly.type
_entity_poly.pdbx_seq_one_letter_code
_entity_poly.pdbx_strand_id
1 'polypeptide(L)'
;SRFARGVQQHSDVLLIFSETEELLYSRKMKTTFLIALFLVVVACSAASAAECSTGQTKQEDCNTCFCANGNWACTLKACLRKRAIPARFDVESRHKREEFSCIPGQTFAKECNTCTCTADGKNAICTLNPCDINKD
;
A
#
# COMPACT_ATOMS: atom_id res chain seq x y z
N SER A 1 31.57 7.56 94.27
CA SER A 1 32.25 6.43 93.58
C SER A 1 31.14 5.53 93.07
N ARG A 2 30.91 5.23 91.79
CA ARG A 2 31.76 5.26 90.60
C ARG A 2 30.85 5.35 89.37
N PHE A 3 31.39 5.91 88.31
CA PHE A 3 30.92 6.00 86.91
C PHE A 3 30.03 4.85 86.40
N ALA A 4 28.91 5.18 85.75
CA ALA A 4 28.44 4.59 84.47
C ALA A 4 27.22 5.38 83.94
N ARG A 5 27.47 6.39 83.12
CA ARG A 5 26.50 6.97 82.17
C ARG A 5 26.73 6.32 80.80
N GLY A 6 25.64 6.11 80.04
CA GLY A 6 25.62 5.53 78.69
C GLY A 6 25.04 4.11 78.76
N VAL A 7 24.06 3.68 77.97
CA VAL A 7 23.64 4.04 76.62
C VAL A 7 22.19 3.53 76.47
N GLN A 8 21.17 4.39 76.32
CA GLN A 8 19.78 3.89 76.19
C GLN A 8 18.86 4.82 75.35
N GLN A 9 19.34 5.34 74.21
CA GLN A 9 18.53 6.25 73.39
C GLN A 9 18.90 6.31 71.88
N HIS A 10 19.47 5.24 71.31
CA HIS A 10 20.03 5.27 69.95
C HIS A 10 19.24 4.46 68.89
N SER A 11 18.33 3.57 69.31
CA SER A 11 17.70 2.60 68.38
C SER A 11 16.45 3.14 67.67
N ASP A 12 15.55 3.84 68.38
CA ASP A 12 14.29 4.35 67.79
C ASP A 12 14.51 5.51 66.82
N VAL A 13 15.54 6.32 67.08
CA VAL A 13 15.93 7.44 66.21
C VAL A 13 16.49 6.94 64.88
N LEU A 14 17.25 5.82 64.88
CA LEU A 14 17.86 5.25 63.68
C LEU A 14 16.81 4.69 62.70
N LEU A 15 15.71 4.13 63.21
CA LEU A 15 14.64 3.55 62.39
C LEU A 15 13.82 4.64 61.67
N ILE A 16 13.54 5.76 62.34
CA ILE A 16 12.87 6.92 61.71
C ILE A 16 13.75 7.55 60.61
N PHE A 17 15.08 7.57 60.79
CA PHE A 17 16.00 8.00 59.73
C PHE A 17 15.96 7.04 58.53
N SER A 18 15.89 5.72 58.73
CA SER A 18 15.77 4.76 57.62
C SER A 18 14.44 4.83 56.86
N GLU A 19 13.30 5.00 57.55
CA GLU A 19 11.98 5.12 56.89
C GLU A 19 11.82 6.45 56.14
N THR A 20 12.40 7.54 56.66
CA THR A 20 12.42 8.83 55.95
C THR A 20 13.34 8.80 54.73
N GLU A 21 14.47 8.07 54.78
CA GLU A 21 15.34 7.87 53.62
C GLU A 21 14.71 6.98 52.54
N GLU A 22 14.02 5.89 52.89
CA GLU A 22 13.30 5.02 51.95
C GLU A 22 12.09 5.71 51.30
N LEU A 23 11.29 6.45 52.08
CA LEU A 23 10.16 7.24 51.55
C LEU A 23 10.63 8.42 50.70
N LEU A 24 11.75 9.07 51.08
CA LEU A 24 12.38 10.12 50.28
C LEU A 24 13.03 9.54 49.02
N TYR A 25 13.64 8.35 49.08
CA TYR A 25 14.19 7.62 47.94
C TYR A 25 13.09 7.20 46.97
N SER A 26 11.97 6.67 47.47
CA SER A 26 10.78 6.33 46.66
C SER A 26 10.10 7.56 46.05
N ARG A 27 9.94 8.66 46.81
CA ARG A 27 9.43 9.94 46.27
C ARG A 27 10.38 10.53 45.24
N LYS A 28 11.70 10.51 45.50
CA LYS A 28 12.73 10.94 44.55
C LYS A 28 12.69 10.10 43.28
N MET A 29 12.65 8.76 43.37
CA MET A 29 12.54 7.85 42.22
C MET A 29 11.24 8.07 41.42
N LYS A 30 10.10 8.29 42.08
CA LYS A 30 8.84 8.62 41.41
C LYS A 30 8.91 9.98 40.73
N THR A 31 9.47 10.99 41.39
CA THR A 31 9.63 12.33 40.79
C THR A 31 10.64 12.32 39.64
N THR A 32 11.75 11.59 39.74
CA THR A 32 12.73 11.49 38.65
C THR A 32 12.18 10.69 37.49
N PHE A 33 11.39 9.63 37.73
CA PHE A 33 10.70 8.89 36.67
C PHE A 33 9.66 9.75 35.96
N LEU A 34 8.86 10.54 36.70
CA LEU A 34 7.89 11.46 36.11
C LEU A 34 8.57 12.58 35.32
N ILE A 35 9.67 13.16 35.83
CA ILE A 35 10.47 14.15 35.10
C ILE A 35 11.10 13.54 33.86
N ALA A 36 11.70 12.35 33.96
CA ALA A 36 12.27 11.65 32.81
C ALA A 36 11.21 11.31 31.77
N LEU A 37 10.05 10.81 32.18
CA LEU A 37 8.92 10.54 31.30
C LEU A 37 8.42 11.83 30.62
N PHE A 38 8.30 12.92 31.37
CA PHE A 38 7.93 14.22 30.82
C PHE A 38 8.97 14.72 29.80
N LEU A 39 10.27 14.62 30.13
CA LEU A 39 11.35 15.00 29.21
C LEU A 39 11.38 14.12 27.95
N VAL A 40 11.12 12.82 28.07
CA VAL A 40 11.02 11.88 26.93
C VAL A 40 9.80 12.20 26.07
N VAL A 41 8.64 12.48 26.67
CA VAL A 41 7.41 12.86 25.95
C VAL A 41 7.60 14.20 25.24
N VAL A 42 8.19 15.20 25.91
CA VAL A 42 8.50 16.51 25.32
C VAL A 42 9.49 16.36 24.16
N ALA A 43 10.56 15.59 24.33
CA ALA A 43 11.52 15.30 23.25
C ALA A 43 10.89 14.55 22.07
N CYS A 44 9.96 13.61 22.33
CA CYS A 44 9.31 12.81 21.29
C CYS A 44 8.22 13.59 20.52
N SER A 45 7.62 14.62 21.14
CA SER A 45 6.52 15.39 20.54
C SER A 45 6.94 16.40 19.44
N ALA A 46 8.24 16.60 19.22
CA ALA A 46 8.76 17.69 18.39
C ALA A 46 8.91 17.37 16.89
N ALA A 47 8.65 16.14 16.44
CA ALA A 47 8.87 15.74 15.05
C ALA A 47 7.55 15.49 14.32
N SER A 48 7.01 16.52 13.65
CA SER A 48 6.11 16.28 12.52
C SER A 48 6.97 15.76 11.37
N ALA A 49 7.07 14.43 11.24
CA ALA A 49 7.82 13.81 10.16
C ALA A 49 7.15 14.16 8.83
N ALA A 50 7.83 14.95 8.00
CA ALA A 50 7.42 15.15 6.62
C ALA A 50 7.50 13.80 5.88
N GLU A 51 6.47 13.46 5.10
CA GLU A 51 6.45 12.22 4.32
C GLU A 51 7.38 12.27 3.11
N CYS A 52 7.75 13.48 2.68
CA CYS A 52 8.61 13.74 1.54
C CYS A 52 9.37 15.06 1.69
N SER A 53 10.43 15.22 0.90
CA SER A 53 11.18 16.47 0.80
C SER A 53 10.66 17.32 -0.35
N THR A 54 10.46 18.62 -0.11
CA THR A 54 9.94 19.57 -1.12
C THR A 54 10.71 19.50 -2.43
N GLY A 55 9.98 19.40 -3.54
CA GLY A 55 10.56 19.27 -4.89
C GLY A 55 10.81 17.84 -5.35
N GLN A 56 10.66 16.84 -4.48
CA GLN A 56 10.65 15.44 -4.92
C GLN A 56 9.43 15.14 -5.80
N THR A 57 9.61 14.21 -6.74
CA THR A 57 8.54 13.69 -7.59
C THR A 57 8.52 12.18 -7.55
N LYS A 58 7.33 11.59 -7.54
CA LYS A 58 7.14 10.15 -7.65
C LYS A 58 5.98 9.83 -8.61
N GLN A 59 5.93 8.60 -9.07
CA GLN A 59 4.81 8.07 -9.84
C GLN A 59 4.05 7.08 -8.97
N GLU A 60 2.75 7.30 -8.79
CA GLU A 60 1.85 6.41 -8.07
C GLU A 60 0.78 5.95 -9.06
N ASP A 61 0.90 4.71 -9.51
CA ASP A 61 0.15 4.17 -10.65
C ASP A 61 0.35 5.00 -11.92
N CYS A 62 -0.73 5.53 -12.47
CA CYS A 62 -0.72 6.43 -13.62
C CYS A 62 -0.64 7.91 -13.20
N ASN A 63 -0.70 8.20 -11.91
CA ASN A 63 -0.66 9.56 -11.38
C ASN A 63 0.77 10.00 -11.10
N THR A 64 1.11 11.21 -11.54
CA THR A 64 2.35 11.88 -11.15
C THR A 64 2.08 12.67 -9.88
N CYS A 65 3.01 12.57 -8.93
CA CYS A 65 2.97 13.26 -7.66
C CYS A 65 4.21 14.15 -7.49
N PHE A 66 4.03 15.28 -6.82
CA PHE A 66 5.11 16.16 -6.39
C PHE A 66 4.97 16.45 -4.90
N CYS A 67 6.10 16.63 -4.22
CA CYS A 67 6.13 16.94 -2.81
C CYS A 67 5.98 18.45 -2.59
N ALA A 68 4.95 18.82 -1.82
CA ALA A 68 4.69 20.19 -1.39
C ALA A 68 4.46 20.22 0.13
N ASN A 69 5.21 21.05 0.84
CA ASN A 69 5.09 21.22 2.29
C ASN A 69 5.12 19.89 3.07
N GLY A 70 5.98 18.96 2.66
CA GLY A 70 6.13 17.65 3.32
C GLY A 70 5.04 16.63 3.01
N ASN A 71 4.12 16.93 2.08
CA ASN A 71 3.02 16.05 1.68
C ASN A 71 3.04 15.78 0.17
N TRP A 72 2.58 14.60 -0.23
CA TRP A 72 2.44 14.24 -1.64
C TRP A 72 1.17 14.85 -2.25
N ALA A 73 1.33 15.69 -3.26
CA ALA A 73 0.25 16.18 -4.10
C ALA A 73 0.28 15.43 -5.44
N CYS A 74 -0.76 14.64 -5.71
CA CYS A 74 -0.85 13.80 -6.90
C CYS A 74 -1.92 14.29 -7.88
N THR A 75 -1.69 14.04 -9.17
CA THR A 75 -2.75 14.12 -10.18
C THR A 75 -3.87 13.10 -9.89
N LEU A 76 -5.08 13.34 -10.40
CA LEU A 76 -6.28 12.53 -10.13
C LEU A 76 -6.81 11.81 -11.38
N LYS A 77 -5.91 11.23 -12.18
CA LYS A 77 -6.28 10.37 -13.30
C LYS A 77 -6.91 9.09 -12.75
N ALA A 78 -8.03 8.69 -13.35
CA ALA A 78 -8.63 7.38 -13.09
C ALA A 78 -7.71 6.29 -13.69
N CYS A 79 -6.90 5.65 -12.86
CA CYS A 79 -5.98 4.63 -13.30
C CYS A 79 -6.69 3.30 -13.51
N LEU A 80 -6.74 2.82 -14.75
CA LEU A 80 -7.17 1.46 -15.04
C LEU A 80 -6.11 0.49 -14.51
N ARG A 81 -6.34 -0.05 -13.31
CA ARG A 81 -5.58 -1.21 -12.84
C ARG A 81 -5.92 -2.37 -13.76
N LYS A 82 -5.01 -2.74 -14.67
CA LYS A 82 -5.04 -4.08 -15.25
C LYS A 82 -4.95 -5.02 -14.05
N ARG A 83 -6.07 -5.67 -13.70
CA ARG A 83 -6.04 -6.76 -12.72
C ARG A 83 -4.92 -7.69 -13.21
N ALA A 84 -3.94 -7.97 -12.35
CA ALA A 84 -3.04 -9.08 -12.62
C ALA A 84 -3.94 -10.32 -12.61
N ILE A 85 -4.46 -10.65 -13.78
CA ILE A 85 -5.13 -11.91 -13.99
C ILE A 85 -4.03 -12.95 -13.70
N PRO A 86 -4.24 -13.92 -12.79
CA PRO A 86 -3.25 -14.96 -12.57
C PRO A 86 -2.89 -15.54 -13.94
N ALA A 87 -1.58 -15.69 -14.23
CA ALA A 87 -0.99 -16.07 -15.53
C ALA A 87 -1.48 -17.41 -16.14
N ARG A 88 -2.53 -18.00 -15.56
CA ARG A 88 -3.29 -19.12 -16.13
C ARG A 88 -4.50 -18.66 -16.94
N PHE A 89 -4.81 -17.37 -16.92
CA PHE A 89 -5.83 -16.75 -17.75
C PHE A 89 -5.22 -15.52 -18.45
N ASP A 90 -4.03 -15.70 -19.01
CA ASP A 90 -3.57 -14.90 -20.15
C ASP A 90 -4.50 -15.23 -21.31
N VAL A 91 -5.68 -14.64 -21.26
CA VAL A 91 -6.53 -14.51 -22.40
C VAL A 91 -5.85 -13.48 -23.29
N GLU A 92 -4.85 -13.98 -24.02
CA GLU A 92 -4.69 -13.74 -25.45
C GLU A 92 -6.03 -14.09 -26.14
N SER A 93 -7.12 -13.38 -25.80
CA SER A 93 -8.30 -13.22 -26.64
C SER A 93 -8.37 -11.78 -27.15
N ARG A 94 -7.26 -11.32 -27.73
CA ARG A 94 -7.45 -11.19 -29.16
C ARG A 94 -7.70 -12.60 -29.61
N HIS A 95 -8.95 -12.96 -29.92
CA HIS A 95 -9.15 -14.00 -30.90
C HIS A 95 -8.11 -13.68 -31.95
N LYS A 96 -7.06 -14.49 -32.05
CA LYS A 96 -6.17 -14.49 -33.19
C LYS A 96 -7.14 -14.90 -34.28
N ARG A 97 -7.83 -13.89 -34.83
CA ARG A 97 -8.63 -14.01 -36.04
C ARG A 97 -7.57 -14.49 -36.99
N GLU A 98 -7.58 -15.79 -37.26
CA GLU A 98 -6.78 -16.33 -38.33
C GLU A 98 -6.99 -15.38 -39.50
N GLU A 99 -5.89 -14.83 -40.02
CA GLU A 99 -5.97 -13.80 -41.04
C GLU A 99 -6.69 -14.44 -42.23
N PHE A 100 -7.96 -14.04 -42.42
CA PHE A 100 -8.80 -14.63 -43.45
C PHE A 100 -8.17 -14.32 -44.81
N SER A 101 -7.88 -15.37 -45.57
CA SER A 101 -7.32 -15.26 -46.92
C SER A 101 -8.06 -16.18 -47.88
N CYS A 102 -8.31 -15.70 -49.09
CA CYS A 102 -8.90 -16.47 -50.18
C CYS A 102 -8.19 -16.16 -51.51
N ILE A 103 -8.39 -17.02 -52.51
CA ILE A 103 -7.81 -16.82 -53.84
C ILE A 103 -8.60 -15.69 -54.53
N PRO A 104 -7.97 -14.59 -54.98
CA PRO A 104 -8.66 -13.50 -55.66
C PRO A 104 -9.56 -13.98 -56.80
N GLY A 105 -10.83 -13.58 -56.79
CA GLY A 105 -11.84 -13.97 -57.78
C GLY A 105 -12.45 -15.37 -57.56
N GLN A 106 -11.96 -16.17 -56.61
CA GLN A 106 -12.57 -17.46 -56.28
C GLN A 106 -13.96 -17.27 -55.67
N THR A 107 -14.90 -18.14 -56.06
CA THR A 107 -16.22 -18.22 -55.43
C THR A 107 -16.28 -19.46 -54.54
N PHE A 108 -16.82 -19.30 -53.32
CA PHE A 108 -16.91 -20.35 -52.31
C PHE A 108 -18.21 -20.20 -51.51
N ALA A 109 -18.68 -21.30 -50.90
CA ALA A 109 -19.81 -21.27 -49.98
C ALA A 109 -19.33 -21.03 -48.55
N LYS A 110 -20.00 -20.11 -47.84
CA LYS A 110 -19.84 -19.90 -46.41
C LYS A 110 -21.21 -20.06 -45.76
N GLU A 111 -21.39 -21.14 -45.01
CA GLU A 111 -22.71 -21.57 -44.53
C GLU A 111 -23.66 -21.71 -45.73
N CYS A 112 -24.81 -21.03 -45.73
CA CYS A 112 -25.75 -21.05 -46.86
C CYS A 112 -25.48 -19.97 -47.92
N ASN A 113 -24.52 -19.08 -47.69
CA ASN A 113 -24.24 -17.95 -48.56
C ASN A 113 -23.14 -18.26 -49.57
N THR A 114 -23.30 -17.76 -50.80
CA THR A 114 -22.25 -17.81 -51.81
C THR A 114 -21.43 -16.52 -51.74
N CYS A 115 -20.12 -16.67 -51.66
CA CYS A 115 -19.16 -15.60 -51.48
C CYS A 115 -18.15 -15.56 -52.62
N THR A 116 -17.78 -14.37 -53.09
CA THR A 116 -16.70 -14.16 -54.06
C THR A 116 -15.57 -13.37 -53.43
N CYS A 117 -14.34 -13.88 -53.53
CA CYS A 117 -13.14 -13.27 -52.97
C CYS A 117 -12.75 -11.99 -53.73
N THR A 118 -12.40 -10.93 -52.99
CA THR A 118 -11.97 -9.65 -53.57
C THR A 118 -10.54 -9.73 -54.11
N ALA A 119 -10.14 -8.73 -54.91
CA ALA A 119 -8.84 -8.71 -55.58
C ALA A 119 -7.63 -8.70 -54.61
N ASP A 120 -7.80 -8.18 -53.40
CA ASP A 120 -6.80 -8.15 -52.34
C ASP A 120 -6.61 -9.50 -51.63
N GLY A 121 -7.50 -10.48 -51.87
CA GLY A 121 -7.41 -11.81 -51.26
C GLY A 121 -7.67 -11.85 -49.76
N LYS A 122 -8.09 -10.73 -49.15
CA LYS A 122 -8.32 -10.59 -47.69
C LYS A 122 -9.78 -10.36 -47.32
N ASN A 123 -10.68 -10.22 -48.30
CA ASN A 123 -12.10 -9.99 -48.09
C ASN A 123 -12.91 -10.80 -49.09
N ALA A 124 -14.21 -10.95 -48.82
CA ALA A 124 -15.15 -11.59 -49.73
C ALA A 124 -16.51 -10.89 -49.67
N ILE A 125 -17.20 -10.85 -50.81
CA ILE A 125 -18.54 -10.31 -50.96
C ILE A 125 -19.49 -11.49 -51.02
N CYS A 126 -20.43 -11.58 -50.08
CA CYS A 126 -21.36 -12.71 -49.96
C CYS A 126 -22.80 -12.29 -50.24
N THR A 127 -23.62 -13.24 -50.69
CA THR A 127 -25.08 -13.13 -50.64
C THR A 127 -25.57 -12.99 -49.19
N LEU A 128 -26.80 -12.52 -49.00
CA LEU A 128 -27.43 -12.35 -47.68
C LEU A 128 -28.69 -13.22 -47.55
N ASN A 129 -28.57 -14.48 -47.93
CA ASN A 129 -29.63 -15.45 -47.73
C ASN A 129 -29.76 -15.75 -46.22
N PRO A 130 -30.99 -15.81 -45.68
CA PRO A 130 -31.21 -16.24 -44.31
C PRO A 130 -30.85 -17.72 -44.17
N CYS A 131 -29.78 -18.01 -43.45
CA CYS A 131 -29.37 -19.39 -43.18
C CYS A 131 -30.18 -19.95 -42.02
N ASP A 132 -30.85 -21.08 -42.23
CA ASP A 132 -31.40 -21.86 -41.11
C ASP A 132 -30.27 -22.70 -40.51
N ILE A 133 -29.92 -22.39 -39.26
CA ILE A 133 -28.85 -23.05 -38.51
C ILE A 133 -29.21 -24.47 -38.06
N ASN A 134 -30.42 -24.96 -38.36
CA ASN A 134 -30.93 -26.27 -37.91
C ASN A 134 -31.05 -27.30 -39.05
N LYS A 135 -30.44 -27.07 -40.20
CA LYS A 135 -30.52 -27.98 -41.35
C LYS A 135 -29.13 -28.51 -41.72
N ASP A 136 -28.62 -29.39 -40.87
CA ASP A 136 -27.58 -30.37 -41.21
C ASP A 136 -28.24 -31.74 -41.49
#